data_AF-A0A950WSZ9-F1
#
_entry.id   AF-A0A950WSZ9-F1
#
_cell.length_a   1.000
_cell.length_b   1.000
_cell.length_c   1.000
_cell.angle_alpha   90.00
_cell.angle_beta   90.00
_cell.angle_gamma   90.00
#
_symmetry.space_group_name_H-M   'P 1'
#
loop_
_entity.id
_entity.type
_entity.pdbx_description
1 polymer ?
#
loop_
_entity_poly.entity_id
_entity_poly.type
_entity_poly.pdbx_seq_one_letter_code
_entity_poly.pdbx_strand_id
1 'polypeptide(L)'
;MAEGTPEARERAAQHLRRQAQLTASPLYADLLTEAAGDAEAGGPCWTVLQGHERDPFSTALALKFLGGVHRIVLEGRAPELAAFYPSMGGDPSKGDPFPAFLATVMGNTSELRQSLSYGVQTNEVGRAAALLPGFLAVSERWGLPLRIRELGSSAGLNLRWDHFRYERNGHGWGDPSSPVKFGDDVYENDGPFGISATVVDR
;
A
#
# COMPACT_ATOMS: atom_id res chain seq x y z
N MET A 1 -26.41 19.34 -7.05
CA MET A 1 -25.90 17.97 -6.86
C MET A 1 -26.82 17.29 -5.86
N ALA A 2 -27.33 16.10 -6.13
CA ALA A 2 -28.16 15.40 -5.15
C ALA A 2 -27.26 15.01 -3.95
N GLU A 3 -27.58 15.52 -2.77
CA GLU A 3 -27.01 15.02 -1.52
C GLU A 3 -27.20 13.51 -1.50
N GLY A 4 -26.11 12.74 -1.47
CA GLY A 4 -26.21 11.29 -1.39
C GLY A 4 -26.94 10.88 -0.11
N THR A 5 -27.73 9.81 -0.21
CA THR A 5 -28.51 9.31 0.91
C THR A 5 -27.59 8.89 2.07
N PRO A 6 -28.05 8.94 3.34
CA PRO A 6 -27.29 8.46 4.48
C PRO A 6 -26.73 7.05 4.27
N GLU A 7 -27.51 6.16 3.65
CA GLU A 7 -27.10 4.80 3.30
C GLU A 7 -25.94 4.74 2.29
N ALA A 8 -25.86 5.69 1.35
CA ALA A 8 -24.76 5.74 0.38
C ALA A 8 -23.46 6.18 1.07
N ARG A 9 -23.56 7.16 1.98
CA ARG A 9 -22.43 7.64 2.79
C ARG A 9 -21.88 6.53 3.69
N GLU A 10 -22.77 5.82 4.38
CA GLU A 10 -22.43 4.66 5.21
C GLU A 10 -21.68 3.59 4.40
N ARG A 11 -22.15 3.26 3.19
CA ARG A 11 -21.44 2.28 2.33
C ARG A 11 -20.03 2.74 1.99
N ALA A 12 -19.86 4.01 1.58
CA ALA A 12 -18.52 4.55 1.29
C ALA A 12 -17.61 4.50 2.53
N ALA A 13 -18.13 4.86 3.71
CA ALA A 13 -17.39 4.77 4.96
C ALA A 13 -17.00 3.33 5.33
N GLN A 14 -17.87 2.35 5.09
CA GLN A 14 -17.55 0.92 5.29
C GLN A 14 -16.38 0.45 4.40
N HIS A 15 -16.29 0.93 3.15
CA HIS A 15 -15.13 0.65 2.29
C HIS A 15 -13.83 1.16 2.92
N LEU A 16 -13.85 2.39 3.46
CA LEU A 16 -12.69 3.00 4.11
C LEU A 16 -12.30 2.25 5.39
N ARG A 17 -13.24 1.98 6.29
CA ARG A 17 -12.99 1.23 7.54
C ARG A 17 -12.45 -0.17 7.28
N ARG A 18 -13.02 -0.88 6.30
CA ARG A 18 -12.54 -2.21 5.92
C ARG A 18 -11.09 -2.13 5.43
N GLN A 19 -10.74 -1.13 4.63
CA GLN A 19 -9.36 -0.96 4.19
C GLN A 19 -8.42 -0.55 5.34
N ALA A 20 -8.89 0.26 6.30
CA ALA A 20 -8.14 0.65 7.49
C ALA A 20 -7.71 -0.56 8.33
N GLN A 21 -8.55 -1.58 8.42
CA GLN A 21 -8.25 -2.83 9.13
C GLN A 21 -7.24 -3.73 8.39
N LEU A 22 -7.08 -3.54 7.08
CA LEU A 22 -6.25 -4.42 6.23
C LEU A 22 -4.89 -3.82 5.88
N THR A 23 -4.68 -2.53 6.09
CA THR A 23 -3.40 -1.88 5.78
C THR A 23 -2.37 -2.12 6.88
N ALA A 24 -1.12 -2.40 6.47
CA ALA A 24 0.01 -2.47 7.39
C ALA A 24 0.58 -1.09 7.78
N SER A 25 0.13 -0.01 7.12
CA SER A 25 0.56 1.36 7.42
C SER A 25 -0.33 1.99 8.49
N PRO A 26 0.20 2.34 9.68
CA PRO A 26 -0.57 3.01 10.73
C PRO A 26 -1.15 4.36 10.25
N LEU A 27 -0.35 5.16 9.53
CA LEU A 27 -0.80 6.41 8.93
C LEU A 27 -2.05 6.21 8.06
N TYR A 28 -2.05 5.19 7.20
CA TYR A 28 -3.20 4.93 6.33
C TYR A 28 -4.39 4.40 7.12
N ALA A 29 -4.18 3.61 8.17
CA ALA A 29 -5.26 3.15 9.04
C ALA A 29 -5.96 4.34 9.72
N ASP A 30 -5.20 5.28 10.27
CA ASP A 30 -5.72 6.48 10.93
C ASP A 30 -6.47 7.38 9.94
N LEU A 31 -5.83 7.73 8.82
CA LEU A 31 -6.44 8.57 7.78
C LEU A 31 -7.74 7.97 7.22
N LEU A 32 -7.79 6.65 6.99
CA LEU A 32 -9.00 5.99 6.48
C LEU A 32 -10.11 5.93 7.53
N THR A 33 -9.76 5.78 8.81
CA THR A 33 -10.73 5.75 9.91
C THR A 33 -11.42 7.10 10.04
N GLU A 34 -10.65 8.19 10.04
CA GLU A 34 -11.19 9.54 10.13
C GLU A 34 -11.91 9.95 8.84
N ALA A 35 -11.39 9.60 7.66
CA ALA A 35 -12.07 9.82 6.39
C ALA A 35 -13.42 9.09 6.29
N ALA A 36 -13.58 7.95 6.97
CA ALA A 36 -14.86 7.27 7.08
C ALA A 36 -15.89 8.09 7.87
N GLY A 37 -15.47 8.68 8.99
CA GLY A 37 -16.32 9.59 9.78
C GLY A 37 -16.71 10.84 8.99
N ASP A 38 -15.75 11.44 8.27
CA ASP A 38 -16.03 12.57 7.37
C ASP A 38 -17.00 12.18 6.24
N ALA A 39 -16.84 10.99 5.65
CA ALA A 39 -17.72 10.52 4.59
C ALA A 39 -19.17 10.31 5.08
N GLU A 40 -19.35 9.73 6.27
CA GLU A 40 -20.67 9.60 6.91
C GLU A 40 -21.34 10.94 7.18
N ALA A 41 -20.58 11.91 7.67
CA ALA A 41 -21.05 13.27 7.88
C ALA A 41 -21.38 14.02 6.57
N GLY A 42 -21.00 13.48 5.41
CA GLY A 42 -21.19 14.11 4.11
C GLY A 42 -20.14 15.17 3.78
N GLY A 43 -18.94 15.06 4.37
CA GLY A 43 -17.84 16.00 4.21
C GLY A 43 -17.07 15.89 2.88
N PRO A 44 -15.88 16.51 2.80
CA PRO A 44 -15.03 16.51 1.61
C PRO A 44 -14.66 15.11 1.09
N CYS A 45 -14.39 14.14 1.97
CA CYS A 45 -14.10 12.76 1.57
C CYS A 45 -15.31 12.11 0.89
N TRP A 46 -16.53 12.35 1.41
CA TRP A 46 -17.76 11.95 0.73
C TRP A 46 -17.87 12.58 -0.67
N THR A 47 -17.56 13.87 -0.78
CA THR A 47 -17.62 14.59 -2.06
C THR A 47 -16.69 13.96 -3.11
N VAL A 48 -15.53 13.42 -2.69
CA VAL A 48 -14.64 12.67 -3.58
C VAL A 48 -15.21 11.29 -3.92
N LEU A 49 -15.75 10.56 -2.95
CA LEU A 49 -16.16 9.16 -3.11
C LEU A 49 -17.55 8.99 -3.73
N GLN A 50 -18.37 10.04 -3.78
CA GLN A 50 -19.73 9.97 -4.31
C GLN A 50 -19.73 9.44 -5.76
N GLY A 51 -20.59 8.45 -6.01
CA GLY A 51 -20.71 7.70 -7.27
C GLY A 51 -20.00 6.34 -7.27
N HIS A 52 -19.20 6.04 -6.25
CA HIS A 52 -18.43 4.79 -6.12
C HIS A 52 -18.87 3.93 -4.92
N GLU A 53 -19.98 4.25 -4.27
CA GLU A 53 -20.44 3.60 -3.03
C GLU A 53 -20.91 2.16 -3.23
N ARG A 54 -21.04 1.73 -4.49
CA ARG A 54 -21.44 0.38 -4.89
C ARG A 54 -20.30 -0.37 -5.59
N ASP A 55 -19.13 0.27 -5.73
CA ASP A 55 -17.99 -0.38 -6.36
C ASP A 55 -17.58 -1.59 -5.52
N PRO A 56 -17.29 -2.75 -6.12
CA PRO A 56 -16.78 -3.90 -5.38
C PRO A 56 -15.50 -3.54 -4.62
N PHE A 57 -15.27 -4.14 -3.45
CA PHE A 57 -14.05 -3.90 -2.66
C PHE A 57 -12.76 -4.19 -3.48
N SER A 58 -12.82 -5.14 -4.42
CA SER A 58 -11.72 -5.48 -5.33
C SER A 58 -11.32 -4.35 -6.28
N THR A 59 -12.14 -3.30 -6.45
CA THR A 59 -11.75 -2.09 -7.18
C THR A 59 -10.73 -1.23 -6.43
N ALA A 60 -10.46 -1.55 -5.16
CA ALA A 60 -9.49 -0.86 -4.31
C ALA A 60 -9.78 0.65 -4.16
N LEU A 61 -11.04 1.04 -4.08
CA LEU A 61 -11.50 2.44 -3.98
C LEU A 61 -10.72 3.25 -2.94
N ALA A 62 -10.59 2.74 -1.72
CA ALA A 62 -9.86 3.39 -0.63
C ALA A 62 -8.37 3.61 -0.95
N LEU A 63 -7.72 2.62 -1.57
CA LEU A 63 -6.31 2.72 -1.99
C LEU A 63 -6.13 3.68 -3.16
N LYS A 64 -7.08 3.77 -4.10
CA LYS A 64 -7.08 4.77 -5.17
C LYS A 64 -7.20 6.18 -4.62
N PHE A 65 -8.10 6.37 -3.64
CA PHE A 65 -8.28 7.64 -2.97
C PHE A 65 -7.00 8.09 -2.26
N LEU A 66 -6.41 7.23 -1.42
CA LEU A 66 -5.14 7.53 -0.77
C LEU A 66 -3.98 7.68 -1.76
N GLY A 67 -3.95 6.88 -2.83
CA GLY A 67 -2.93 7.00 -3.89
C GLY A 67 -3.00 8.36 -4.61
N GLY A 68 -4.22 8.88 -4.83
CA GLY A 68 -4.42 10.23 -5.34
C GLY A 68 -3.86 11.30 -4.39
N VAL A 69 -4.15 11.19 -3.09
CA VAL A 69 -3.63 12.11 -2.07
C VAL A 69 -2.11 12.01 -1.96
N HIS A 70 -1.56 10.80 -1.93
CA HIS A 70 -0.12 10.57 -1.83
C HIS A 70 0.62 11.08 -3.06
N ARG A 71 0.02 10.99 -4.25
CA ARG A 71 0.58 11.63 -5.46
C ARG A 71 0.70 13.14 -5.30
N ILE A 72 -0.31 13.82 -4.76
CA ILE A 72 -0.26 15.27 -4.47
C ILE A 72 0.89 15.59 -3.49
N VAL A 73 1.08 14.75 -2.47
CA VAL A 73 2.19 14.86 -1.51
C VAL A 73 3.55 14.70 -2.19
N LEU A 74 3.72 13.67 -3.03
CA LEU A 74 4.95 13.39 -3.76
C LEU A 74 5.30 14.50 -4.77
N GLU A 75 4.28 15.16 -5.32
CA GLU A 75 4.44 16.35 -6.18
C GLU A 75 4.80 17.63 -5.39
N GLY A 76 4.92 17.56 -4.06
CA GLY A 76 5.29 18.69 -3.20
C GLY A 76 4.18 19.72 -2.99
N ARG A 77 2.93 19.39 -3.35
CA ARG A 77 1.79 20.32 -3.32
C ARG A 77 1.05 20.34 -1.98
N ALA A 78 1.40 19.46 -1.06
CA ALA A 78 0.79 19.38 0.28
C ALA A 78 1.88 19.30 1.37
N PRO A 79 2.68 20.36 1.60
CA PRO A 79 3.83 20.33 2.51
C PRO A 79 3.46 20.03 3.96
N GLU A 80 2.29 20.49 4.43
CA GLU A 80 1.81 20.19 5.79
C GLU A 80 1.51 18.70 5.96
N LEU A 81 0.86 18.08 4.97
CA LEU A 81 0.60 16.63 5.00
C LEU A 81 1.89 15.82 4.76
N ALA A 82 2.82 16.33 3.95
CA ALA A 82 4.09 15.68 3.67
C ALA A 82 4.93 15.44 4.94
N ALA A 83 4.78 16.29 5.96
CA ALA A 83 5.46 16.15 7.25
C ALA A 83 5.13 14.83 7.97
N PHE A 84 4.04 14.14 7.60
CA PHE A 84 3.63 12.86 8.17
C PHE A 84 3.99 11.65 7.30
N TYR A 85 4.41 11.85 6.04
CA TYR A 85 4.71 10.77 5.11
C TYR A 85 6.20 10.37 5.16
N PRO A 86 6.55 9.14 5.58
CA PRO A 86 7.94 8.67 5.58
C PRO A 86 8.61 8.73 4.21
N SER A 87 7.84 8.56 3.12
CA SER A 87 8.34 8.69 1.75
C SER A 87 8.85 10.10 1.41
N MET A 88 8.47 11.11 2.20
CA MET A 88 8.92 12.50 2.09
C MET A 88 9.89 12.89 3.21
N GLY A 89 10.38 11.93 4.00
CA GLY A 89 11.17 12.19 5.21
C GLY A 89 10.35 12.68 6.42
N GLY A 90 9.02 12.58 6.33
CA GLY A 90 8.09 12.88 7.42
C GLY A 90 8.01 11.78 8.48
N ASP A 91 7.33 12.08 9.57
CA ASP A 91 7.13 11.18 10.71
C ASP A 91 5.66 11.23 11.18
N PRO A 92 4.89 10.14 10.97
CA PRO A 92 3.47 10.11 11.32
C PRO A 92 3.21 10.15 12.83
N SER A 93 4.22 9.91 13.68
CA SER A 93 4.06 9.95 15.15
C SER A 93 4.04 11.36 15.74
N LYS A 94 4.35 12.39 14.94
CA LYS A 94 4.55 13.77 15.43
C LYS A 94 3.29 14.62 15.56
N GLY A 95 2.11 14.04 15.35
CA GLY A 95 0.85 14.75 15.54
C GLY A 95 -0.31 14.10 14.80
N ASP A 96 -1.41 14.83 14.69
CA ASP A 96 -2.59 14.42 13.95
C ASP A 96 -2.46 14.83 12.46
N PRO A 97 -2.38 13.85 11.52
CA PRO A 97 -2.28 14.15 10.09
C PRO A 97 -3.64 14.55 9.48
N PHE A 98 -4.76 14.29 10.15
CA PHE A 98 -6.08 14.38 9.54
C PHE A 98 -6.49 15.81 9.11
N PRO A 99 -6.21 16.88 9.88
CA PRO A 99 -6.49 18.25 9.43
C PRO A 99 -5.78 18.62 8.13
N ALA A 100 -4.48 18.29 8.01
CA ALA A 100 -3.71 18.54 6.80
C ALA A 100 -4.18 17.65 5.63
N PHE A 101 -4.58 16.41 5.92
CA PHE A 101 -5.20 15.52 4.95
C PHE A 101 -6.51 16.09 4.42
N LEU A 102 -7.43 16.50 5.30
CA LEU A 102 -8.73 17.02 4.92
C LEU A 102 -8.61 18.32 4.11
N ALA A 103 -7.70 19.23 4.50
CA ALA A 103 -7.38 20.41 3.73
C ALA A 103 -6.87 20.07 2.32
N THR A 104 -6.03 19.04 2.21
CA THR A 104 -5.54 18.52 0.91
C THR A 104 -6.69 17.96 0.07
N VAL A 105 -7.61 17.21 0.67
CA VAL A 105 -8.80 16.65 -0.02
C VAL A 105 -9.72 17.76 -0.52
N MET A 106 -10.01 18.76 0.32
CA MET A 106 -10.82 19.92 -0.03
C MET A 106 -10.21 20.72 -1.18
N GLY A 107 -8.89 20.98 -1.12
CA GLY A 107 -8.19 21.75 -2.14
C GLY A 107 -8.08 21.06 -3.51
N ASN A 108 -8.23 19.72 -3.56
CA ASN A 108 -7.95 18.92 -4.75
C ASN A 108 -9.10 17.97 -5.14
N THR A 109 -10.34 18.27 -4.74
CA THR A 109 -11.49 17.36 -4.91
C THR A 109 -11.67 16.84 -6.34
N SER A 110 -11.62 17.72 -7.35
CA SER A 110 -11.81 17.32 -8.76
C SER A 110 -10.73 16.37 -9.26
N GLU A 111 -9.47 16.62 -8.91
CA GLU A 111 -8.32 15.79 -9.27
C GLU A 111 -8.38 14.42 -8.56
N LEU A 112 -8.79 14.41 -7.30
CA LEU A 112 -8.97 13.18 -6.53
C LEU A 112 -10.11 12.33 -7.08
N ARG A 113 -11.23 12.95 -7.48
CA ARG A 113 -12.33 12.25 -8.19
C ARG A 113 -11.85 11.63 -9.49
N GLN A 114 -11.08 12.36 -10.30
CA GLN A 114 -10.47 11.82 -11.51
C GLN A 114 -9.56 10.63 -11.19
N SER A 115 -8.81 10.70 -10.10
CA SER A 115 -7.88 9.63 -9.69
C SER A 115 -8.57 8.30 -9.40
N LEU A 116 -9.86 8.31 -9.00
CA LEU A 116 -10.64 7.09 -8.78
C LEU A 116 -10.89 6.28 -10.07
N SER A 117 -10.85 6.93 -11.23
CA SER A 117 -11.02 6.29 -12.54
C SER A 117 -9.80 5.49 -12.99
N TYR A 118 -8.62 5.73 -12.40
CA TYR A 118 -7.41 5.01 -12.76
C TYR A 118 -7.45 3.58 -12.23
N GLY A 119 -6.92 2.64 -13.02
CA GLY A 119 -6.64 1.28 -12.55
C GLY A 119 -5.47 1.29 -11.56
N VAL A 120 -5.50 0.37 -10.60
CA VAL A 120 -4.33 0.10 -9.75
C VAL A 120 -3.63 -1.16 -10.26
N GLN A 121 -2.31 -1.10 -10.37
CA GLN A 121 -1.47 -2.28 -10.56
C GLN A 121 -0.83 -2.60 -9.22
N THR A 122 -1.21 -3.73 -8.64
CA THR A 122 -0.79 -4.13 -7.29
C THR A 122 0.59 -4.77 -7.34
N ASN A 123 1.63 -3.93 -7.29
CA ASN A 123 3.00 -4.38 -7.06
C ASN A 123 3.24 -4.58 -5.55
N GLU A 124 2.39 -5.43 -4.96
CA GLU A 124 2.41 -5.78 -3.54
C GLU A 124 3.71 -6.54 -3.23
N VAL A 125 4.53 -5.98 -2.35
CA VAL A 125 5.89 -6.47 -2.06
C VAL A 125 5.86 -7.73 -1.20
N GLY A 126 4.81 -7.93 -0.39
CA GLY A 126 4.56 -9.18 0.36
C GLY A 126 4.50 -10.43 -0.51
N ARG A 127 4.14 -10.35 -1.80
CA ARG A 127 4.28 -11.48 -2.74
C ARG A 127 5.70 -12.03 -2.79
N ALA A 128 6.72 -11.20 -2.60
CA ALA A 128 8.12 -11.65 -2.60
C ALA A 128 8.41 -12.67 -1.49
N ALA A 129 7.69 -12.63 -0.36
CA ALA A 129 7.80 -13.62 0.70
C ALA A 129 7.25 -14.99 0.30
N ALA A 130 6.15 -15.03 -0.45
CA ALA A 130 5.62 -16.28 -1.00
C ALA A 130 6.48 -16.82 -2.16
N LEU A 131 7.14 -15.94 -2.92
CA LEU A 131 7.98 -16.31 -4.06
C LEU A 131 9.36 -16.88 -3.65
N LEU A 132 9.95 -16.38 -2.55
CA LEU A 132 11.28 -16.78 -2.11
C LEU A 132 11.46 -18.32 -2.03
N PRO A 133 10.61 -19.09 -1.34
CA PRO A 133 10.80 -20.54 -1.24
C PRO A 133 10.80 -21.25 -2.59
N GLY A 134 9.97 -20.79 -3.54
CA GLY A 134 9.92 -21.35 -4.88
C GLY A 134 11.22 -21.09 -5.65
N PHE A 135 11.76 -19.88 -5.58
CA PHE A 135 13.03 -19.55 -6.24
C PHE A 135 14.23 -20.28 -5.62
N LEU A 136 14.26 -20.42 -4.29
CA LEU A 136 15.30 -21.19 -3.62
C LEU A 136 15.22 -22.68 -3.99
N ALA A 137 14.03 -23.27 -4.03
CA ALA A 137 13.85 -24.66 -4.47
C ALA A 137 14.31 -24.90 -5.92
N VAL A 138 14.07 -23.95 -6.83
CA VAL A 138 14.58 -24.02 -8.21
C VAL A 138 16.11 -23.91 -8.23
N SER A 139 16.69 -23.00 -7.46
CA SER A 139 18.14 -22.83 -7.35
C SER A 139 18.83 -24.09 -6.83
N GLU A 140 18.32 -24.67 -5.74
CA GLU A 140 18.86 -25.89 -5.12
C GLU A 140 18.79 -27.10 -6.08
N ARG A 141 17.65 -27.26 -6.77
CA ARG A 141 17.43 -28.39 -7.68
C ARG A 141 18.40 -28.40 -8.86
N TRP A 142 18.74 -27.23 -9.40
CA TRP A 142 19.48 -27.14 -10.67
C TRP A 142 20.89 -26.58 -10.53
N GLY A 143 21.22 -25.90 -9.43
CA GLY A 143 22.53 -25.27 -9.22
C GLY A 143 22.87 -24.18 -10.23
N LEU A 144 21.86 -23.58 -10.87
CA LEU A 144 22.02 -22.56 -11.91
C LEU A 144 21.54 -21.18 -11.43
N PRO A 145 22.16 -20.08 -11.89
CA PRO A 145 21.66 -18.74 -11.62
C PRO A 145 20.27 -18.51 -12.22
N LEU A 146 19.49 -17.65 -11.57
CA LEU A 146 18.13 -17.31 -11.96
C LEU A 146 18.09 -16.09 -12.89
N ARG A 147 17.23 -16.15 -13.90
CA ARG A 147 16.78 -14.99 -14.67
C ARG A 147 15.30 -14.79 -14.39
N ILE A 148 14.94 -13.64 -13.83
CA ILE A 148 13.57 -13.38 -13.38
C ILE A 148 12.84 -12.59 -14.47
N ARG A 149 11.61 -12.97 -14.80
CA ARG A 149 10.74 -12.24 -15.73
C ARG A 149 9.34 -12.15 -15.14
N GLU A 150 8.82 -10.94 -15.01
CA GLU A 150 7.45 -10.68 -14.56
C GLU A 150 6.73 -9.89 -15.65
N LEU A 151 5.69 -10.49 -16.24
CA LEU A 151 4.85 -9.80 -17.21
C LEU A 151 3.99 -8.76 -16.48
N GLY A 152 4.03 -7.52 -16.96
CA GLY A 152 3.30 -6.42 -16.32
C GLY A 152 3.86 -6.02 -14.95
N SER A 153 5.19 -6.09 -14.77
CA SER A 153 5.88 -5.84 -13.50
C SER A 153 5.67 -4.45 -12.91
N SER A 154 5.13 -3.48 -13.67
CA SER A 154 4.99 -2.08 -13.26
C SER A 154 6.36 -1.54 -12.79
N ALA A 155 6.48 -1.02 -11.58
CA ALA A 155 7.74 -0.58 -10.99
C ALA A 155 8.75 -1.71 -10.69
N GLY A 156 8.39 -2.99 -10.92
CA GLY A 156 9.29 -4.13 -10.83
C GLY A 156 9.78 -4.44 -9.42
N LEU A 157 8.93 -4.28 -8.40
CA LEU A 157 9.38 -4.42 -7.00
C LEU A 157 9.55 -5.89 -6.64
N ASN A 158 8.67 -6.77 -7.13
CA ASN A 158 8.78 -8.21 -6.95
C ASN A 158 9.94 -8.85 -7.74
N LEU A 159 10.43 -8.21 -8.80
CA LEU A 159 11.70 -8.59 -9.45
C LEU A 159 12.91 -8.46 -8.52
N ARG A 160 12.79 -7.66 -7.45
CA ARG A 160 13.85 -7.38 -6.47
C ARG A 160 13.74 -8.23 -5.20
N TRP A 161 13.01 -9.35 -5.25
CA TRP A 161 12.86 -10.27 -4.11
C TRP A 161 14.21 -10.62 -3.45
N ASP A 162 15.27 -10.77 -4.25
CA ASP A 162 16.61 -11.12 -3.78
C ASP A 162 17.37 -9.97 -3.09
N HIS A 163 16.82 -8.75 -3.10
CA HIS A 163 17.31 -7.59 -2.37
C HIS A 163 16.63 -7.39 -1.02
N PHE A 164 15.59 -8.16 -0.70
CA PHE A 164 14.86 -8.05 0.55
C PHE A 164 15.46 -8.95 1.62
N ARG A 165 15.07 -8.70 2.87
CA ARG A 165 15.45 -9.49 4.03
C ARG A 165 14.26 -10.32 4.50
N TYR A 166 14.51 -11.58 4.78
CA TYR A 166 13.50 -12.53 5.26
C TYR A 166 14.00 -13.15 6.56
N GLU A 167 13.21 -13.12 7.61
CA GLU A 167 13.62 -13.54 8.96
C GLU A 167 12.59 -14.48 9.58
N ARG A 168 13.10 -15.46 10.33
CA ARG A 168 12.29 -16.36 11.15
C ARG A 168 13.15 -16.98 12.25
N ASN A 169 12.68 -16.94 13.50
CA ASN A 169 13.31 -17.62 14.64
C ASN A 169 14.81 -17.32 14.77
N GLY A 170 15.22 -16.06 14.52
CA GLY A 170 16.62 -15.64 14.57
C GLY A 170 17.48 -16.05 13.36
N HIS A 171 16.93 -16.80 12.41
CA HIS A 171 17.55 -17.09 11.11
C HIS A 171 17.05 -16.09 10.06
N GLY A 172 17.79 -15.97 8.96
CA GLY A 172 17.31 -15.15 7.85
C GLY A 172 18.07 -15.33 6.55
N TRP A 173 17.43 -14.89 5.48
CA TRP A 173 17.95 -14.90 4.12
C TRP A 173 17.95 -13.48 3.55
N GLY A 174 18.97 -13.16 2.75
CA GLY A 174 19.17 -11.84 2.16
C GLY A 174 19.93 -10.88 3.08
N ASP A 175 20.12 -9.66 2.57
CA ASP A 175 20.95 -8.62 3.20
C ASP A 175 20.34 -8.13 4.53
N PRO A 176 21.01 -8.31 5.70
CA PRO A 176 20.52 -7.79 6.98
C PRO A 176 20.27 -6.27 7.01
N SER A 177 20.94 -5.52 6.13
CA SER A 177 20.82 -4.07 5.98
C SER A 177 19.68 -3.63 5.05
N SER A 178 18.97 -4.58 4.41
CA SER A 178 17.83 -4.25 3.56
C SER A 178 16.79 -3.40 4.32
N PRO A 179 16.28 -2.32 3.71
CA PRO A 179 15.20 -1.53 4.29
C PRO A 179 13.84 -2.23 4.22
N VAL A 180 13.72 -3.28 3.40
CA VAL A 180 12.52 -4.13 3.29
C VAL A 180 12.79 -5.44 4.01
N LYS A 181 12.04 -5.68 5.09
CA LYS A 181 12.19 -6.85 5.96
C LYS A 181 10.86 -7.56 6.12
N PHE A 182 10.86 -8.86 5.91
CA PHE A 182 9.77 -9.78 6.21
C PHE A 182 10.09 -10.49 7.52
N GLY A 183 9.24 -10.29 8.53
CA GLY A 183 9.47 -10.74 9.89
C GLY A 183 8.99 -12.17 10.16
N ASP A 184 9.03 -12.53 11.44
CA ASP A 184 8.75 -13.88 11.92
C ASP A 184 7.35 -14.38 11.55
N ASP A 185 6.37 -13.52 11.35
CA ASP A 185 4.97 -13.89 11.07
C ASP A 185 4.72 -14.42 9.65
N VAL A 186 5.72 -14.34 8.77
CA VAL A 186 5.59 -14.68 7.35
C VAL A 186 5.68 -16.19 7.07
N TYR A 187 6.52 -16.92 7.82
CA TYR A 187 6.77 -18.34 7.59
C TYR A 187 6.35 -19.16 8.81
N GLU A 188 5.69 -20.31 8.59
CA GLU A 188 5.32 -21.22 9.69
C GLU A 188 6.54 -22.01 10.20
N ASN A 189 7.42 -22.42 9.29
CA ASN A 189 8.65 -23.20 9.50
C ASN A 189 9.87 -22.26 9.57
N ASP A 190 11.08 -22.78 9.86
CA ASP A 190 12.33 -21.98 9.94
C ASP A 190 12.78 -21.31 8.62
N GLY A 191 11.99 -21.44 7.56
CA GLY A 191 12.27 -20.88 6.25
C GLY A 191 13.38 -21.64 5.49
N PRO A 192 13.44 -21.52 4.15
CA PRO A 192 14.44 -22.18 3.31
C PRO A 192 15.82 -21.47 3.35
N PHE A 193 16.20 -20.89 4.48
CA PHE A 193 17.30 -19.91 4.57
C PHE A 193 18.71 -20.49 4.40
N GLY A 194 18.86 -21.82 4.40
CA GLY A 194 20.12 -22.49 4.11
C GLY A 194 20.48 -22.56 2.61
N ILE A 195 19.56 -22.17 1.72
CA ILE A 195 19.74 -22.28 0.27
C ILE A 195 20.20 -20.93 -0.28
N SER A 196 21.22 -20.94 -1.13
CA SER A 196 21.66 -19.75 -1.86
C SER A 196 20.99 -19.67 -3.24
N ALA A 197 20.80 -18.44 -3.72
CA ALA A 197 20.38 -18.15 -5.08
C ALA A 197 21.14 -16.94 -5.60
N THR A 198 21.33 -16.88 -6.92
CA THR A 198 21.96 -15.73 -7.59
C THR A 198 21.06 -15.32 -8.73
N VAL A 199 20.62 -14.06 -8.73
CA VAL A 199 19.90 -13.46 -9.86
C VAL A 199 20.91 -12.78 -10.76
N VAL A 200 21.00 -13.21 -12.03
CA VAL A 200 21.93 -12.64 -13.02
C VAL A 200 21.26 -11.68 -13.99
N ASP A 201 19.92 -11.64 -13.99
CA ASP A 201 19.14 -10.85 -14.94
C ASP A 201 17.69 -10.67 -14.46
N ARG A 202 17.09 -9.49 -14.71
CA ARG A 202 15.73 -9.11 -14.31
C ARG A 202 15.01 -8.41 -15.47
#